data_AF-A0ABD5IAC3-F1
#
_entry.id   AF-A0ABD5IAC3-F1
#
_cell.length_a   1.000
_cell.length_b   1.000
_cell.length_c   1.000
_cell.angle_alpha   90.00
_cell.angle_beta   90.00
_cell.angle_gamma   90.00
#
_symmetry.space_group_name_H-M   'P 1'
#
loop_
_entity.id
_entity.type
_entity.pdbx_description
1 polymer ?
#
loop_
_entity_poly.entity_id
_entity_poly.type
_entity_poly.pdbx_seq_one_letter_code
_entity_poly.pdbx_strand_id
1 'polypeptide(L)'
;MERLDGIYRDRMLMVALLMFSSITFLIMDVGLEYLKEFSPFVIFVRFAIVIAPVIMILSTGGIIAASILIEQAKKEIKKDMTEGKM
;
A
#
# COMPACT_ATOMS: atom_id res chain seq x y z
N MET A 1 -3.13 -19.58 -14.24
CA MET A 1 -2.49 -19.26 -12.94
C MET A 1 -1.78 -17.90 -12.94
N GLU A 2 -1.25 -17.41 -14.07
CA GLU A 2 -0.53 -16.11 -14.15
C GLU A 2 -1.30 -14.88 -13.63
N ARG A 3 -2.63 -14.83 -13.82
CA ARG A 3 -3.47 -13.71 -13.33
C ARG A 3 -3.49 -13.59 -11.81
N LEU A 4 -3.40 -14.70 -11.08
CA LEU A 4 -3.41 -14.70 -9.60
C LEU A 4 -2.06 -14.27 -9.03
N ASP A 5 -0.95 -14.71 -9.65
CA ASP A 5 0.40 -14.31 -9.26
C ASP A 5 0.62 -12.80 -9.46
N GLY A 6 0.08 -12.22 -10.54
CA GLY A 6 0.12 -10.78 -10.78
C GLY A 6 -0.53 -9.97 -9.65
N ILE A 7 -1.75 -10.35 -9.24
CA ILE A 7 -2.48 -9.62 -8.19
C ILE A 7 -1.84 -9.86 -6.80
N TYR A 8 -1.28 -11.05 -6.56
CA TYR A 8 -0.56 -11.34 -5.33
C TYR A 8 0.71 -10.51 -5.20
N ARG A 9 1.45 -10.35 -6.31
CA ARG A 9 2.63 -9.50 -6.41
C ARG A 9 2.29 -8.03 -6.18
N ASP A 10 1.21 -7.52 -6.77
CA ASP A 10 0.77 -6.14 -6.57
C ASP A 10 0.37 -5.86 -5.12
N ARG A 11 -0.33 -6.80 -4.47
CA ARG A 11 -0.67 -6.70 -3.04
C ARG A 11 0.59 -6.67 -2.16
N MET A 12 1.57 -7.52 -2.45
CA MET A 12 2.83 -7.55 -1.70
C MET A 12 3.62 -6.25 -1.88
N LEU A 13 3.59 -5.66 -3.08
CA LEU A 13 4.22 -4.39 -3.39
C LEU A 13 3.54 -3.22 -2.67
N MET A 14 2.21 -3.22 -2.57
CA MET A 14 1.46 -2.24 -1.74
C MET A 14 1.83 -2.33 -0.26
N VAL A 15 1.96 -3.54 0.29
CA VAL A 15 2.36 -3.74 1.69
C VAL A 15 3.79 -3.26 1.94
N ALA A 16 4.71 -3.53 1.02
CA ALA A 16 6.08 -3.05 1.11
C ALA A 16 6.15 -1.52 1.07
N LEU A 17 5.38 -0.88 0.18
CA LEU A 17 5.26 0.58 0.11
C LEU A 17 4.70 1.18 1.40
N LEU A 18 3.68 0.55 1.99
CA LEU A 18 3.10 0.97 3.26
C LEU A 18 4.16 0.97 4.36
N MET A 19 4.87 -0.14 4.54
CA MET A 19 5.94 -0.30 5.54
C MET A 19 7.05 0.73 5.35
N PHE A 20 7.50 0.92 4.11
CA PHE A 20 8.52 1.91 3.78
C PHE A 20 8.06 3.34 4.12
N SER A 21 6.81 3.68 3.81
CA SER A 21 6.24 4.99 4.14
C SER A 21 6.19 5.23 5.65
N SER A 22 5.79 4.22 6.44
CA SER A 22 5.70 4.33 7.90
C SER A 22 7.06 4.56 8.55
N ILE A 23 8.10 3.82 8.11
CA ILE A 23 9.47 4.00 8.60
C ILE A 23 10.00 5.39 8.23
N THR A 24 9.76 5.83 7.00
CA THR A 24 10.17 7.15 6.52
C THR A 24 9.51 8.26 7.34
N PHE A 25 8.24 8.08 7.70
CA PHE A 25 7.51 9.02 8.54
C PHE A 25 8.10 9.14 9.95
N LEU A 26 8.43 8.01 10.56
CA LEU A 26 9.07 7.93 11.87
C LEU A 26 10.43 8.64 11.87
N ILE A 27 11.23 8.44 10.83
CA ILE A 27 12.52 9.12 10.64
C ILE A 27 12.31 10.63 10.47
N MET A 28 11.29 11.05 9.72
CA MET A 28 10.96 12.46 9.52
C MET A 28 10.52 13.14 10.82
N ASP A 29 9.72 12.46 11.65
CA ASP A 29 9.23 13.00 12.93
C ASP A 29 10.37 13.19 13.93
N VAL A 30 11.26 12.19 14.06
CA VAL A 30 12.49 12.30 14.87
C VAL A 30 13.44 13.36 14.29
N GLY A 31 13.61 13.38 12.96
CA GLY A 31 14.45 14.37 12.27
C GLY A 31 13.97 15.80 12.47
N LEU A 32 12.65 16.03 12.50
CA LEU A 32 12.04 17.34 12.79
C LEU A 32 12.38 17.85 14.18
N GLU A 33 12.45 16.97 15.16
CA GLU A 33 12.80 17.34 16.52
C GLU A 33 14.25 17.86 16.61
N TYR A 34 15.15 17.28 15.81
CA TYR A 34 16.55 17.71 15.67
C TYR A 34 16.76 18.92 14.73
N LEU A 35 15.89 19.12 13.73
CA LEU A 35 16.01 20.17 12.70
C LEU A 35 15.29 21.48 13.05
N LYS A 36 14.86 21.69 14.31
CA LYS A 36 14.17 22.92 14.76
C LYS A 36 14.89 24.23 14.39
N GLU A 37 16.20 24.21 14.17
CA GLU A 37 17.00 25.37 13.77
C GLU A 37 16.98 25.65 12.25
N PHE A 38 16.57 24.68 11.41
CA PHE A 38 16.51 24.81 9.95
C PHE A 38 15.06 25.00 9.46
N SER A 39 14.59 26.26 9.52
CA SER A 39 13.25 26.71 9.15
C SER A 39 12.64 26.14 7.84
N PRO A 40 13.34 26.13 6.69
CA PRO A 40 12.75 25.62 5.45
C PRO A 40 12.56 24.09 5.45
N PHE A 41 13.40 23.35 6.17
CA PHE A 41 13.30 21.89 6.26
C PHE A 41 12.09 21.47 7.12
N VAL A 42 11.81 22.22 8.18
CA VAL A 42 10.64 22.01 9.06
C VAL A 42 9.32 22.16 8.30
N ILE A 43 9.23 23.11 7.38
CA ILE A 43 8.03 23.32 6.55
C ILE A 43 7.81 22.14 5.59
N PHE A 44 8.88 21.63 4.99
CA PHE A 44 8.79 20.51 4.06
C PHE A 44 8.34 19.21 4.74
N VAL A 45 8.87 18.94 5.94
CA VAL A 45 8.43 17.76 6.70
C VAL A 45 7.01 17.90 7.22
N ARG A 46 6.57 19.09 7.63
CA ARG A 46 5.14 19.32 7.97
C ARG A 46 4.21 19.03 6.80
N PHE A 47 4.61 19.38 5.58
CA PHE A 47 3.85 19.03 4.37
C PHE A 47 3.78 17.53 4.15
N ALA A 48 4.90 16.82 4.32
CA ALA A 48 4.92 15.36 4.26
C ALA A 48 4.00 14.72 5.32
N ILE A 49 3.94 15.32 6.52
CA ILE A 49 3.08 14.86 7.61
C ILE A 49 1.60 14.88 7.25
N VAL A 50 1.16 15.93 6.57
CA VAL A 50 -0.25 16.08 6.16
C VAL A 50 -0.63 15.10 5.04
N ILE A 51 0.31 14.79 4.15
CA ILE A 51 0.05 13.96 2.97
C ILE A 51 0.05 12.46 3.30
N ALA A 52 0.84 12.00 4.27
CA ALA A 52 0.93 10.58 4.59
C ALA A 52 -0.39 9.90 4.98
N PRO A 53 -1.28 10.46 5.82
CA PRO A 53 -2.56 9.82 6.12
C PRO A 53 -3.44 9.65 4.86
N VAL A 54 -3.35 10.56 3.89
CA VAL A 54 -4.04 10.44 2.59
C VAL A 54 -3.50 9.24 1.80
N ILE A 55 -2.18 9.09 1.73
CA ILE A 55 -1.53 7.93 1.08
C ILE A 55 -1.91 6.63 1.79
N MET A 56 -1.97 6.65 3.12
CA MET A 56 -2.32 5.48 3.92
C MET A 56 -3.76 5.00 3.66
N ILE A 57 -4.71 5.93 3.54
CA ILE A 57 -6.11 5.62 3.19
C ILE A 57 -6.21 5.05 1.78
N LEU A 58 -5.54 5.68 0.80
CA LEU A 58 -5.55 5.21 -0.59
C LEU A 58 -4.93 3.81 -0.74
N SER A 59 -3.82 3.56 -0.04
CA SER A 59 -3.18 2.24 -0.01
C SER A 59 -4.10 1.18 0.61
N THR A 60 -4.76 1.50 1.72
CA THR A 60 -5.73 0.61 2.36
C THR A 60 -6.90 0.27 1.43
N GLY A 61 -7.44 1.29 0.73
CA GLY A 61 -8.48 1.09 -0.27
C GLY A 61 -8.04 0.19 -1.42
N GLY A 62 -6.81 0.37 -1.91
CA GLY A 62 -6.20 -0.47 -2.95
C GLY A 62 -6.08 -1.94 -2.52
N ILE A 63 -5.65 -2.19 -1.29
CA ILE A 63 -5.53 -3.55 -0.73
C ILE A 63 -6.90 -4.23 -0.66
N ILE A 64 -7.94 -3.52 -0.26
CA ILE A 64 -9.31 -4.06 -0.19
C ILE A 64 -9.82 -4.41 -1.59
N ALA A 65 -9.67 -3.49 -2.55
CA ALA A 65 -10.09 -3.71 -3.93
C ALA A 65 -9.38 -4.92 -4.56
N ALA A 66 -8.05 -5.02 -4.39
CA ALA A 66 -7.27 -6.15 -4.87
C ALA A 66 -7.70 -7.48 -4.21
N SER A 67 -8.04 -7.46 -2.92
CA SER A 67 -8.50 -8.65 -2.20
C SER A 67 -9.84 -9.18 -2.75
N ILE A 68 -10.77 -8.27 -3.08
CA ILE A 68 -12.06 -8.63 -3.70
C ILE A 68 -11.84 -9.23 -5.09
N LEU A 69 -10.96 -8.64 -5.91
CA LEU A 69 -10.63 -9.16 -7.24
C LEU A 69 -9.98 -10.55 -7.18
N ILE A 70 -9.09 -10.79 -6.21
CA ILE A 70 -8.51 -12.12 -5.96
C ILE A 70 -9.61 -13.13 -5.62
N GLU A 71 -10.54 -12.75 -4.75
CA GLU A 71 -11.60 -13.67 -4.31
C GLU A 71 -12.57 -14.00 -5.46
N GLN A 72 -12.88 -13.04 -6.32
CA GLN A 72 -13.68 -13.25 -7.54
C GLN A 72 -12.95 -14.17 -8.53
N ALA A 73 -11.68 -13.90 -8.83
CA ALA A 73 -10.88 -14.74 -9.71
C ALA A 73 -10.76 -16.18 -9.18
N LYS A 74 -10.63 -16.35 -7.85
CA LYS A 74 -10.59 -17.67 -7.21
C LYS A 74 -11.93 -18.41 -7.32
N LYS A 75 -13.06 -17.69 -7.23
CA LYS A 75 -14.41 -18.24 -7.44
C LYS A 75 -14.65 -18.66 -8.89
N GLU A 76 -14.20 -17.87 -9.86
CA GLU A 76 -14.26 -18.23 -11.30
C GLU A 76 -13.46 -19.48 -11.63
N ILE A 77 -12.20 -19.58 -11.16
CA ILE A 77 -11.36 -20.77 -11.40
C ILE A 77 -11.97 -22.01 -10.76
N LYS A 78 -12.53 -21.88 -9.55
CA LYS A 78 -13.21 -22.99 -8.89
C LYS A 78 -14.47 -23.41 -9.65
N LYS A 79 -15.20 -22.47 -10.24
CA LYS A 79 -16.37 -22.75 -11.09
C LYS A 79 -15.98 -23.48 -12.37
N ASP A 80 -14.94 -23.05 -13.07
CA ASP A 80 -14.45 -23.72 -14.30
C ASP A 80 -13.97 -25.15 -14.05
N MET A 81 -13.32 -25.40 -12.90
CA MET A 81 -12.94 -26.76 -12.47
C MET A 81 -14.15 -27.64 -12.11
N THR A 82 -15.24 -27.05 -11.60
CA THR A 82 -16.45 -27.80 -11.20
C THR A 82 -17.37 -28.09 -12.40
N GLU A 83 -17.35 -27.23 -13.42
CA GLU A 83 -18.08 -27.41 -14.69
C GLU A 83 -17.33 -28.30 -15.70
N GLY A 84 -16.15 -28.84 -15.34
CA GLY A 84 -15.40 -29.77 -16.20
C GLY A 84 -14.90 -29.16 -17.51
N LYS A 85 -14.62 -27.85 -17.54
CA LYS A 85 -14.11 -27.14 -18.71
C LYS A 85 -12.57 -27.14 -18.82
N MET A 86 -11.91 -28.12 -18.20
CA MET A 86 -10.48 -28.41 -18.38
C MET A 86 -10.30 -29.78 -19.03
#